data_AF-A0A846KTJ5-F1
#
_entry.id   AF-A0A846KTJ5-F1
#
_cell.length_a   1.000
_cell.length_b   1.000
_cell.length_c   1.000
_cell.angle_alpha   90.00
_cell.angle_beta   90.00
_cell.angle_gamma   90.00
#
_symmetry.space_group_name_H-M   'P 1'
#
loop_
_entity.id
_entity.type
_entity.pdbx_description
1 polymer ?
#
loop_
_entity_poly.entity_id
_entity_poly.type
_entity_poly.pdbx_seq_one_letter_code
_entity_poly.pdbx_strand_id
1 'polypeptide(L)' 'MDSKERTGATYQHASLQHVIGKKMTNESLRNRLGIKTSSYSLASRIIRKAIQEKLVKPQGSKVGVGKSAFYLPFWA' A
#
# COMPACT_ATOMS: atom_id res chain seq x y z
N MET A 1 -11.47 -1.81 13.80
CA MET A 1 -11.17 -1.71 12.36
C MET A 1 -11.24 -3.07 11.71
N ASP A 2 -12.33 -3.28 10.98
CA ASP A 2 -12.60 -4.48 10.20
C ASP A 2 -11.56 -4.62 9.07
N SER A 3 -11.39 -5.83 8.55
CA SER A 3 -10.41 -6.07 7.49
C SER A 3 -10.75 -5.31 6.21
N LYS A 4 -12.04 -5.09 5.89
CA LYS A 4 -12.47 -4.29 4.74
C LYS A 4 -12.14 -2.81 4.91
N GLU A 5 -12.31 -2.25 6.11
CA GLU A 5 -11.98 -0.85 6.38
C GLU A 5 -10.49 -0.58 6.15
N ARG A 6 -9.62 -1.52 6.55
CA ARG A 6 -8.17 -1.42 6.31
C ARG A 6 -7.81 -1.47 4.83
N THR A 7 -8.48 -2.34 4.06
CA THR A 7 -8.29 -2.40 2.61
C THR A 7 -8.75 -1.10 1.93
N GLY A 8 -9.92 -0.58 2.31
CA GLY A 8 -10.44 0.70 1.83
C GLY A 8 -9.52 1.87 2.16
N ALA A 9 -9.02 1.95 3.39
CA ALA A 9 -8.05 2.97 3.80
C ALA A 9 -6.74 2.88 2.99
N THR A 10 -6.31 1.67 2.63
CA THR A 10 -5.13 1.45 1.79
C THR A 10 -5.35 1.98 0.37
N TYR A 11 -6.52 1.72 -0.20
CA TYR A 11 -6.90 2.25 -1.51
C TYR A 11 -6.97 3.79 -1.53
N GLN A 12 -7.61 4.39 -0.52
CA GLN A 12 -7.69 5.84 -0.38
C GLN A 12 -6.31 6.46 -0.25
N HIS A 13 -5.43 5.85 0.56
CA HIS A 13 -4.05 6.32 0.72
C HIS A 13 -3.26 6.20 -0.59
N ALA A 14 -3.40 5.09 -1.32
CA ALA A 14 -2.77 4.92 -2.63
C ALA A 14 -3.23 5.99 -3.63
N SER A 15 -4.55 6.25 -3.68
CA SER A 15 -5.16 7.25 -4.55
C SER A 15 -4.68 8.65 -4.20
N LEU A 16 -4.68 9.00 -2.92
CA LEU A 16 -4.21 10.30 -2.44
C LEU A 16 -2.74 10.52 -2.80
N GLN A 17 -1.88 9.53 -2.49
CA GLN A 17 -0.46 9.60 -2.81
C GLN A 17 -0.25 9.81 -4.31
N HIS A 18 -0.96 9.06 -5.16
CA HIS A 18 -0.86 9.22 -6.60
C HIS A 18 -1.27 10.62 -7.08
N VAL A 19 -2.40 11.15 -6.59
CA VAL A 19 -2.90 12.49 -6.95
C VAL A 19 -1.92 13.60 -6.54
N ILE A 20 -1.26 13.47 -5.39
CA ILE A 20 -0.25 14.45 -4.94
C ILE A 20 1.15 14.22 -5.53
N GLY A 21 1.28 13.32 -6.52
CA GLY A 21 2.55 12.99 -7.18
C GLY A 21 3.54 12.18 -6.30
N LYS A 22 3.07 11.64 -5.17
CA LYS A 22 3.84 10.76 -4.29
C LYS A 22 3.57 9.28 -4.59
N LYS A 23 4.44 8.42 -4.08
CA LYS A 23 4.32 6.96 -4.25
C LYS A 23 3.90 6.35 -2.93
N MET A 24 2.87 5.49 -2.95
CA MET A 24 2.55 4.69 -1.77
C MET A 24 3.59 3.59 -1.60
N THR A 25 4.35 3.63 -0.51
CA THR A 25 5.26 2.57 -0.09
C THR A 25 4.70 1.85 1.15
N ASN A 26 5.28 0.68 1.48
CA ASN A 26 4.96 -0.05 2.72
C ASN A 26 5.11 0.84 3.96
N GLU A 27 6.13 1.69 3.98
CA GLU A 27 6.38 2.61 5.09
C GLU A 27 5.27 3.67 5.21
N SER A 28 4.90 4.32 4.09
CA SER A 28 3.85 5.33 4.10
C SER A 28 2.50 4.77 4.57
N LEU A 29 2.18 3.54 4.18
CA LEU A 29 0.94 2.87 4.60
C LEU A 29 0.98 2.50 6.08
N ARG A 30 2.12 2.03 6.59
CA ARG A 30 2.29 1.73 8.02
C ARG A 30 2.08 2.97 8.88
N ASN A 31 2.65 4.10 8.46
CA ASN A 31 2.48 5.38 9.15
C ASN A 31 1.01 5.81 9.13
N ARG A 32 0.31 5.65 8.00
CA ARG A 32 -1.12 5.97 7.88
C ARG A 32 -2.01 5.09 8.77
N LEU A 33 -1.71 3.80 8.88
CA LEU A 33 -2.49 2.82 9.65
C LEU A 33 -2.05 2.73 11.13
N GLY A 34 -1.04 3.49 11.56
CA GLY A 34 -0.52 3.44 12.93
C GLY A 34 0.11 2.08 13.31
N ILE A 35 0.63 1.34 12.32
CA ILE A 35 1.16 -0.01 12.54
C ILE A 35 2.57 0.08 13.13
N LYS A 36 2.73 -0.35 14.40
CA LYS A 36 4.03 -0.44 15.08
C LYS A 36 5.06 -1.20 14.23
N THR A 37 6.33 -0.79 14.30
CA THR A 37 7.48 -1.39 13.57
C THR A 37 7.48 -2.92 13.62
N SER A 38 7.17 -3.47 14.79
CA SER A 38 7.06 -4.91 15.08
C SER A 38 6.01 -5.68 14.25
N SER A 39 5.02 -5.00 13.67
CA SER A 39 3.92 -5.61 12.91
C SER A 39 4.02 -5.37 11.40
N TYR A 40 5.24 -5.40 10.86
CA TYR A 40 5.49 -5.24 9.40
C TYR A 40 4.66 -6.23 8.54
N SER A 41 4.49 -7.45 9.04
CA SER A 41 3.72 -8.51 8.38
C SER A 41 2.25 -8.14 8.17
N LEU A 42 1.68 -7.33 9.07
CA LEU A 42 0.27 -6.93 9.02
C LEU A 42 0.02 -5.93 7.87
N ALA A 43 0.90 -4.95 7.68
CA ALA A 43 0.83 -4.04 6.53
C ALA A 43 0.93 -4.79 5.20
N SER A 44 1.89 -5.72 5.11
CA SER A 44 2.07 -6.56 3.92
C SER A 44 0.83 -7.39 3.60
N ARG A 45 0.16 -7.94 4.63
CA ARG A 45 -1.08 -8.71 4.47
C ARG A 45 -2.24 -7.85 3.97
N ILE A 46 -2.39 -6.64 4.50
CA ILE A 46 -3.42 -5.68 4.05
C ILE A 46 -3.20 -5.31 2.59
N ILE A 47 -1.95 -5.03 2.19
CA ILE A 47 -1.63 -4.71 0.80
C ILE A 47 -1.94 -5.88 -0.12
N ARG A 48 -1.54 -7.11 0.24
CA ARG A 48 -1.90 -8.30 -0.55
C ARG A 48 -3.40 -8.44 -0.71
N LYS A 49 -4.18 -8.17 0.34
CA LYS A 49 -5.64 -8.19 0.26
C LYS A 49 -6.17 -7.10 -0.67
N ALA A 50 -5.63 -5.89 -0.59
CA ALA A 50 -6.00 -4.79 -1.49
C ALA A 50 -5.66 -5.09 -2.97
N ILE A 51 -4.58 -5.82 -3.22
CA ILE A 51 -4.22 -6.32 -4.55
C ILE A 51 -5.20 -7.41 -5.01
N GLN A 52 -5.55 -8.36 -4.14
CA GLN A 52 -6.54 -9.40 -4.43
C GLN A 52 -7.92 -8.82 -4.74
N GLU A 53 -8.33 -7.78 -4.00
CA GLU A 53 -9.57 -7.03 -4.24
C GLU A 53 -9.47 -6.07 -5.44
N LYS A 54 -8.35 -6.06 -6.19
CA LYS A 54 -8.08 -5.22 -7.35
C LYS A 54 -8.23 -3.71 -7.08
N LEU A 55 -7.98 -3.29 -5.85
CA LEU A 55 -8.04 -1.87 -5.46
C LEU A 55 -6.72 -1.15 -5.73
N VAL A 56 -5.60 -1.85 -5.54
CA VAL A 56 -4.26 -1.30 -5.78
C VAL A 56 -3.44 -2.25 -6.64
N LYS A 57 -2.55 -1.69 -7.46
CA LYS A 57 -1.61 -2.43 -8.28
C LYS A 57 -0.18 -2.21 -7.76
N PRO A 58 0.62 -3.28 -7.59
CA PRO A 58 2.04 -3.13 -7.31
C PRO A 58 2.74 -2.60 -8.56
N GLN A 59 3.55 -1.57 -8.38
CA GLN A 59 4.35 -0.98 -9.45
C GLN A 59 5.78 -0.79 -8.97
N GLY A 60 6.72 -1.36 -9.71
CA GLY A 60 8.10 -1.51 -9.29
C GLY A 60 8.65 -2.84 -9.77
N SER A 61 9.68 -2.78 -10.61
CA SER A 61 10.33 -3.98 -11.13
C SER A 61 11.11 -4.71 -10.06
N LYS A 62 11.03 -6.05 -10.13
CA LYS A 62 12.00 -7.07 -9.72
C LYS A 62 13.15 -6.60 -8.83
N VAL A 63 13.26 -7.28 -7.68
CA VAL A 63 14.47 -7.51 -6.88
C VAL A 63 15.74 -7.17 -7.68
N GLY A 64 16.21 -5.95 -7.50
CA GLY A 64 17.26 -5.33 -8.29
C GLY A 64 17.61 -4.00 -7.63
N VAL A 65 18.80 -4.00 -7.02
CA VAL A 65 19.39 -2.99 -6.13
C VAL A 65 18.84 -1.57 -6.34
N GLY A 66 18.06 -1.08 -5.37
CA GLY A 66 17.79 0.35 -5.20
C GLY A 66 16.37 0.86 -5.44
N LYS A 67 15.42 0.04 -5.94
CA LYS A 67 14.03 0.51 -6.14
C LYS A 67 13.04 -0.15 -5.17
N SER A 68 12.55 0.63 -4.21
CA SER A 68 11.48 0.22 -3.29
C SER A 68 10.19 -0.07 -4.07
N ALA A 69 9.53 -1.19 -3.75
CA ALA A 69 8.20 -1.48 -4.29
C ALA A 69 7.23 -0.36 -3.88
N PHE A 70 6.53 0.19 -4.86
CA PHE A 70 5.45 1.14 -4.64
C PHE A 70 4.14 0.60 -5.18
N TYR A 71 3.05 1.24 -4.78
CA TYR A 71 1.71 0.80 -5.09
C TYR A 71 0.93 2.00 -5.63
N LEU A 72 0.16 1.75 -6.68
CA LEU A 72 -0.73 2.73 -7.30
C LEU A 72 -2.18 2.26 -7.13
N PRO A 73 -3.16 3.18 -7.17
CA PRO A 73 -4.56 2.78 -7.28
C PRO A 73 -4.81 2.05 -8.60
N PHE A 74 -5.86 1.22 -8.65
CA PHE A 74 -6.13 0.36 -9.80
C PHE A 74 -6.29 1.08 -11.14
N TRP A 75 -6.72 2.36 -11.11
CA TRP A 75 -7.01 3.18 -12.28
C TRP A 75 -5.84 4.05 -12.75
N ALA A 76 -4.79 4.18 -11.94
CA ALA A 76 -3.55 4.88 -12.32
C ALA A 76 -2.65 3.96 -13.16
#